data_AF-A0AAD7NQ61-F1
#
_entry.id   AF-A0AAD7NQ61-F1
#
_cell.length_a   1.000
_cell.length_b   1.000
_cell.length_c   1.000
_cell.angle_alpha   90.00
_cell.angle_beta   90.00
_cell.angle_gamma   90.00
#
_symmetry.space_group_name_H-M   'P 1'
#
loop_
_entity.id
_entity.type
_entity.pdbx_description
1 polymer ?
#
loop_
_entity_poly.entity_id
_entity_poly.type
_entity_poly.pdbx_seq_one_letter_code
_entity_poly.pdbx_strand_id
1 'polypeptide(L)'
;MMYDYYAVLERMTDNMGIKAVDQYHEWVQMNQEYRHMKMLKRGGWVRYYDPSGVDSTKLGALAICCPACPRPGVNLPEDWEDATEEEWHMYTFFLALDACFRLKQRLFSSELKDPGLGVGWAYMLENEPYRDYLRTVTDQKEMNTCSGLAALDANTKFSRGYVTTGPNGVGDLQRSERFPDLPIWTISSGHQHPHLQKLILYDIMCIWKKFLKERRVGLPNLMKLNVILTFFKFVIPKMHIHAHALLCQLLYSLNLAPGSAQVDGEGIERPWVSIGGVAMSTILMGPGARHGVLDCQWSHWNWQKLVGLANGNQLQCCAIEWIAAFDMFLQEHSDRVPKWKKAVHDFEKTSVNNPYEIKVKGQTEAEVHLQFAEEEVADAARGITPVHDVSPSKFLTIRLEIEEEQHQSGCHADEVNSHNQFQKLQATYMPVSLQILRSLPIGEEVLIEDMPLLLPSTLTAAQREGRNVQCHAALGRLRTQLNIKSRLLIYTKHQSRHQKRNTWSKTLIAHNESKIHLHLEKYQVAWEAI
;
A
#
# COMPACT_ATOMS: atom_id res chain seq x y z
N MET A 1 15.80 29.29 9.43
CA MET A 1 16.21 28.70 10.73
C MET A 1 17.64 29.03 11.12
N MET A 2 18.67 28.65 10.35
CA MET A 2 20.06 29.00 10.71
C MET A 2 20.35 30.51 10.61
N TYR A 3 19.98 31.12 9.50
CA TYR A 3 20.04 32.58 9.32
C TYR A 3 19.26 33.34 10.40
N ASP A 4 18.04 32.89 10.73
CA ASP A 4 17.23 33.54 11.75
C ASP A 4 17.87 33.45 13.15
N TYR A 5 18.48 32.31 13.48
CA TYR A 5 19.19 32.13 14.74
C TYR A 5 20.43 33.03 14.82
N TYR A 6 21.23 33.08 13.74
CA TYR A 6 22.36 33.99 13.63
C TYR A 6 21.91 35.46 13.77
N ALA A 7 20.85 35.87 13.07
CA ALA A 7 20.29 37.22 13.17
C ALA A 7 19.70 37.53 14.55
N VAL A 8 19.25 36.52 15.31
CA VAL A 8 18.87 36.69 16.72
C VAL A 8 20.11 36.91 17.58
N LEU A 9 21.18 36.14 17.40
CA LEU A 9 22.44 36.36 18.11
C LEU A 9 23.02 37.75 17.84
N GLU A 10 22.99 38.21 16.59
CA GLU A 10 23.41 39.57 16.22
C GLU A 10 22.57 40.62 16.97
N ARG A 11 21.24 40.51 16.94
CA ARG A 11 20.34 41.45 17.64
C ARG A 11 20.45 41.40 19.16
N MET A 12 20.76 40.24 19.73
CA MET A 12 21.04 40.11 21.16
C MET A 12 22.36 40.78 21.55
N THR A 13 23.31 40.86 20.62
CA THR A 13 24.60 41.52 20.83
C THR A 13 24.47 43.03 20.65
N ASP A 14 23.83 43.46 19.55
CA ASP A 14 23.50 44.86 19.29
C ASP A 14 22.18 44.96 18.50
N ASN A 15 21.15 45.49 19.16
CA ASN A 15 19.82 45.67 18.57
C ASN A 15 19.68 47.00 17.80
N MET A 16 20.72 47.84 17.76
CA MET A 16 20.72 49.14 17.07
C MET A 16 21.02 49.00 15.57
N GLY A 17 21.32 47.78 15.10
CA GLY A 17 21.58 47.49 13.69
C GLY A 17 22.98 47.87 13.21
N ILE A 18 23.90 48.20 14.12
CA ILE A 18 25.32 48.36 13.80
C ILE A 18 25.89 46.97 13.55
N LYS A 19 25.97 46.59 12.28
CA LYS A 19 26.46 45.26 11.90
C LYS A 19 27.96 45.15 12.14
N ALA A 20 28.35 44.18 12.96
CA ALA A 20 29.72 43.68 12.96
C ALA A 20 30.05 43.03 11.60
N VAL A 21 31.30 42.61 11.40
CA VAL A 21 31.68 41.81 10.22
C VAL A 21 30.80 40.56 10.19
N ASP A 22 30.14 40.31 9.07
CA ASP A 22 29.27 39.14 8.89
C ASP A 22 30.10 37.87 8.97
N GLN A 23 29.79 37.01 9.95
CA GLN A 23 30.42 35.71 10.17
C GLN A 23 29.45 34.55 10.00
N TYR A 24 28.36 34.76 9.24
CA TYR A 24 27.34 33.74 9.02
C TYR A 24 27.93 32.46 8.42
N HIS A 25 28.85 32.58 7.46
CA HIS A 25 29.45 31.43 6.79
C HIS A 25 30.33 30.59 7.72
N GLU A 26 31.16 31.25 8.52
CA GLU A 26 31.99 30.64 9.56
C GLU A 26 31.11 29.95 10.61
N TRP A 27 30.02 30.60 11.02
CA TRP A 27 29.07 30.02 11.96
C TRP A 27 28.37 28.77 11.41
N VAL A 28 28.00 28.75 10.12
CA VAL A 28 27.44 27.57 9.45
C VAL A 28 28.46 26.42 9.44
N GLN A 29 29.72 26.70 9.11
CA GLN A 29 30.79 25.69 9.12
C GLN A 29 31.02 25.14 10.53
N MET A 30 31.14 26.01 11.53
CA MET A 30 31.26 25.60 12.94
C MET A 30 30.09 24.71 13.38
N ASN A 31 28.88 25.00 12.93
CA ASN A 31 27.71 24.17 13.23
C ASN A 31 27.81 22.77 12.61
N GLN A 32 28.32 22.68 11.37
CA GLN A 32 28.52 21.41 10.68
C GLN A 32 29.57 20.56 11.40
N GLU A 33 30.71 21.16 11.74
CA GLU A 33 31.78 20.51 12.52
C GLU A 33 31.29 20.09 13.91
N TYR A 34 30.57 20.96 14.62
CA TYR A 34 30.01 20.66 15.93
C TYR A 34 29.07 19.45 15.89
N ARG A 35 28.16 19.39 14.91
CA ARG A 35 27.24 18.24 14.74
C ARG A 35 28.00 16.96 14.48
N HIS A 36 29.00 17.00 13.60
CA HIS A 36 29.83 15.85 13.29
C HIS A 36 30.60 15.35 14.51
N MET A 37 31.27 16.25 15.25
CA MET A 37 31.95 15.90 16.51
C MET A 37 31.00 15.30 17.55
N LYS A 38 29.77 15.82 17.66
CA LYS A 38 28.76 15.26 18.57
C LYS A 38 28.34 13.86 18.15
N MET A 39 28.26 13.58 16.85
CA MET A 39 27.97 12.24 16.33
C MET A 39 29.10 11.26 16.64
N LEU A 40 30.36 11.65 16.39
CA LEU A 40 31.54 10.85 16.74
C LEU A 40 31.61 10.54 18.24
N LYS A 41 31.39 11.56 19.09
CA LYS A 41 31.36 11.39 20.55
C LYS A 41 30.27 10.41 20.99
N ARG A 42 29.09 10.43 20.36
CA ARG A 42 28.00 9.48 20.63
C ARG A 42 28.34 8.07 20.17
N GLY A 43 29.06 7.94 19.06
CA GLY A 43 29.60 6.67 18.56
C GLY A 43 30.76 6.11 19.38
N GLY A 44 31.19 6.79 20.45
CA GLY A 44 32.28 6.33 21.32
C GLY A 44 33.68 6.58 20.77
N TRP A 45 33.83 7.40 19.71
CA TRP A 45 35.15 7.72 19.18
C TRP A 45 35.94 8.58 20.16
N VAL A 46 37.00 7.98 20.70
CA VAL A 46 38.00 8.64 21.52
C VAL A 46 39.37 8.24 20.98
N ARG A 47 40.17 9.23 20.57
CA ARG A 47 41.49 9.06 19.94
C ARG A 47 42.47 8.15 20.72
N TYR A 48 42.20 7.89 22.00
CA TYR A 48 43.03 7.05 22.86
C TYR A 48 43.00 5.55 22.49
N TYR A 49 41.91 5.03 21.91
CA TYR A 49 41.72 3.59 21.71
C TYR A 49 42.03 3.07 20.29
N ASP A 50 42.13 3.95 19.29
CA ASP A 50 42.46 3.58 17.91
C ASP A 50 43.50 4.56 17.33
N PRO A 51 44.75 4.12 17.08
CA PRO A 51 45.79 4.95 16.45
C PRO A 51 45.39 5.52 15.09
N SER A 52 44.46 4.86 14.41
CA SER A 52 43.91 5.25 13.09
C SER A 52 42.94 6.43 13.18
N GLY A 53 42.55 6.84 14.39
CA GLY A 53 41.64 7.96 14.60
C GLY A 53 40.23 7.69 14.10
N VAL A 54 39.54 8.73 13.63
CA VAL A 54 38.17 8.62 13.12
C VAL A 54 38.10 8.02 11.71
N ASP A 55 39.24 7.94 11.00
CA ASP A 55 39.30 7.45 9.62
C ASP A 55 39.04 5.94 9.51
N SER A 56 39.18 5.19 10.62
CA SER A 56 38.80 3.78 10.71
C SER A 56 37.29 3.56 10.92
N THR A 57 36.48 4.63 10.93
CA THR A 57 35.03 4.53 11.10
C THR A 57 34.41 3.70 9.98
N LYS A 58 33.85 2.54 10.35
CA LYS A 58 33.15 1.66 9.41
C LYS A 58 31.84 2.30 8.94
N LEU A 59 31.42 1.92 7.75
CA LEU A 59 30.13 2.32 7.19
C LEU A 59 28.99 1.95 8.17
N GLY A 60 28.11 2.92 8.46
CA GLY A 60 26.98 2.77 9.37
C GLY A 60 27.31 2.70 10.87
N ALA A 61 28.59 2.74 11.27
CA ALA A 61 29.00 2.53 12.66
C ALA A 61 28.47 3.58 13.66
N LEU A 62 28.16 4.78 13.19
CA LEU A 62 27.61 5.87 14.02
C LEU A 62 26.07 5.83 14.11
N ALA A 63 25.41 4.94 13.36
CA ALA A 63 23.96 4.78 13.45
C ALA A 63 23.57 4.01 14.73
N ILE A 64 22.52 4.48 15.38
CA ILE A 64 21.90 3.77 16.50
C ILE A 64 21.24 2.50 15.96
N CYS A 65 21.76 1.34 16.35
CA CYS A 65 21.15 0.05 16.08
C CYS A 65 19.90 -0.14 16.95
N CYS A 66 18.80 -0.59 16.35
CA CYS A 66 17.58 -0.90 17.09
C CYS A 66 17.80 -2.14 17.99
N PRO A 67 17.58 -2.07 19.31
CA PRO A 67 17.77 -3.21 20.20
C PRO A 67 16.63 -4.23 20.12
N ALA A 68 15.47 -3.84 19.57
CA ALA A 68 14.34 -4.73 19.37
C ALA A 68 14.43 -5.52 18.05
N CYS A 69 15.31 -5.10 17.13
CA CYS A 69 15.55 -5.88 15.92
C CYS A 69 16.38 -7.12 16.26
N PRO A 70 16.08 -8.29 15.67
CA PRO A 70 16.83 -9.52 15.92
C PRO A 70 18.27 -9.40 15.41
N ARG A 71 19.25 -9.67 16.29
CA ARG A 71 20.69 -9.58 16.05
C ARG A 71 21.38 -10.81 16.64
N PRO A 72 21.71 -11.81 15.80
CA PRO A 72 22.45 -13.00 16.24
C PRO A 72 23.74 -12.64 16.98
N GLY A 73 24.02 -13.34 18.07
CA GLY A 73 25.18 -13.09 18.95
C GLY A 73 25.09 -11.81 19.80
N VAL A 74 23.96 -11.10 19.77
CA VAL A 74 23.73 -9.88 20.57
C VAL A 74 22.49 -9.99 21.45
N ASN A 75 21.33 -10.24 20.86
CA ASN A 75 20.04 -10.27 21.57
C ASN A 75 19.15 -11.47 21.20
N LEU A 76 19.71 -12.46 20.49
CA LEU A 76 19.05 -13.73 20.21
C LEU A 76 19.68 -14.84 21.07
N PRO A 77 18.91 -15.85 21.48
CA PRO A 77 19.44 -17.11 22.05
C PRO A 77 20.44 -17.78 21.11
N GLU A 78 21.28 -18.68 21.61
CA GLU A 78 22.27 -19.40 20.76
C GLU A 78 21.61 -20.38 19.78
N ASP A 79 20.49 -20.98 20.20
CA ASP A 79 19.68 -21.98 19.49
C ASP A 79 18.55 -21.38 18.64
N TRP A 80 18.61 -20.08 18.36
CA TRP A 80 17.57 -19.38 17.58
C TRP A 80 17.36 -19.95 16.16
N GLU A 81 18.37 -20.62 15.59
CA GLU A 81 18.28 -21.27 14.27
C GLU A 81 17.41 -22.53 14.28
N ASP A 82 17.28 -23.17 15.44
CA ASP A 82 16.47 -24.38 15.64
C ASP A 82 15.00 -24.07 15.98
N ALA A 83 14.64 -22.79 15.97
CA ALA A 83 13.30 -22.31 16.29
C ALA A 83 12.22 -22.92 15.38
N THR A 84 11.13 -23.33 16.00
CA THR A 84 9.97 -23.88 15.29
C THR A 84 9.28 -22.81 14.43
N GLU A 85 8.49 -23.22 13.43
CA GLU A 85 7.73 -22.29 12.57
C GLU A 85 6.84 -21.33 13.40
N GLU A 86 6.37 -21.79 14.57
CA GLU A 86 5.53 -21.02 15.47
C GLU A 86 6.31 -19.92 16.20
N GLU A 87 7.62 -20.09 16.40
CA GLU A 87 8.51 -19.14 17.10
C GLU A 87 9.19 -18.15 16.15
N TRP A 88 9.14 -18.40 14.84
CA TRP A 88 9.77 -17.53 13.83
C TRP A 88 9.41 -16.06 13.94
N HIS A 89 8.20 -15.76 14.44
CA HIS A 89 7.74 -14.38 14.65
C HIS A 89 8.58 -13.60 15.68
N MET A 90 9.29 -14.28 16.58
CA MET A 90 10.20 -13.67 17.56
C MET A 90 11.54 -13.28 16.92
N TYR A 91 11.98 -14.02 15.91
CA TYR A 91 13.28 -13.89 15.26
C TYR A 91 13.21 -13.26 13.86
N THR A 92 12.02 -12.86 13.44
CA THR A 92 11.80 -12.23 12.15
C THR A 92 12.39 -10.83 12.10
N PHE A 93 13.23 -10.57 11.10
CA PHE A 93 13.72 -9.24 10.80
C PHE A 93 12.76 -8.50 9.85
N PHE A 94 12.25 -7.34 10.28
CA PHE A 94 11.37 -6.50 9.46
C PHE A 94 12.16 -5.39 8.76
N LEU A 95 12.07 -5.33 7.44
CA LEU A 95 12.68 -4.30 6.60
C LEU A 95 11.58 -3.50 5.90
N ALA A 96 11.25 -2.33 6.44
CA ALA A 96 10.22 -1.45 5.89
C ALA A 96 10.82 -0.39 4.97
N LEU A 97 10.18 -0.19 3.83
CA LEU A 97 10.66 0.54 2.67
C LEU A 97 9.70 1.67 2.31
N ASP A 98 10.20 2.90 2.20
CA ASP A 98 9.37 4.04 1.79
C ASP A 98 10.20 5.20 1.18
N ALA A 99 9.58 5.96 0.27
CA ALA A 99 10.18 7.09 -0.42
C ALA A 99 9.62 8.43 0.08
N CYS A 100 10.50 9.35 0.47
CA CYS A 100 10.08 10.66 0.93
C CYS A 100 10.00 11.67 -0.21
N PHE A 101 8.79 12.02 -0.66
CA PHE A 101 8.62 13.04 -1.70
C PHE A 101 8.84 14.48 -1.25
N ARG A 102 8.89 14.72 0.07
CA ARG A 102 8.99 16.06 0.67
C ARG A 102 10.44 16.53 0.85
N LEU A 103 11.41 15.62 0.97
CA LEU A 103 12.83 15.94 1.25
C LEU A 103 13.63 16.30 0.00
N LYS A 104 13.14 17.28 -0.76
CA LYS A 104 13.79 17.73 -2.00
C LYS A 104 15.09 18.48 -1.68
N GLN A 105 15.98 18.55 -2.67
CA GLN A 105 17.17 19.39 -2.63
C GLN A 105 17.31 20.12 -3.97
N ARG A 106 17.62 21.41 -3.92
CA ARG A 106 17.93 22.19 -5.14
C ARG A 106 19.35 21.89 -5.62
N LEU A 107 19.53 21.81 -6.93
CA LEU A 107 20.84 21.65 -7.57
C LEU A 107 21.53 23.02 -7.72
N PHE A 108 22.14 23.53 -6.66
CA PHE A 108 22.93 24.76 -6.71
C PHE A 108 24.36 24.59 -6.14
N SER A 109 24.66 23.46 -5.50
CA SER A 109 25.97 23.11 -4.94
C SER A 109 26.42 21.72 -5.40
N SER A 110 27.66 21.35 -5.07
CA SER A 110 28.34 20.09 -5.45
C SER A 110 29.18 19.56 -4.28
N GLU A 111 29.47 18.26 -4.26
CA GLU A 111 30.34 17.65 -3.23
C GLU A 111 31.72 18.32 -3.15
N LEU A 112 32.28 18.76 -4.28
CA LEU A 112 33.56 19.47 -4.31
C LEU A 112 33.51 20.81 -3.54
N LYS A 113 32.33 21.42 -3.43
CA LYS A 113 32.12 22.72 -2.77
C LYS A 113 31.64 22.55 -1.31
N ASP A 114 30.91 21.48 -1.04
CA ASP A 114 30.38 21.14 0.29
C ASP A 114 30.48 19.62 0.50
N PRO A 115 31.69 19.11 0.81
CA PRO A 115 31.91 17.70 1.07
C PRO A 115 31.29 17.31 2.42
N GLY A 116 30.72 16.11 2.50
CA GLY A 116 30.26 15.57 3.78
C GLY A 116 31.44 15.14 4.66
N LEU A 117 31.36 15.43 5.96
CA LEU A 117 32.41 15.12 6.95
C LEU A 117 32.45 13.64 7.38
N GLY A 118 31.40 12.87 7.11
CA GLY A 118 31.26 11.47 7.54
C GLY A 118 30.23 10.72 6.72
N VAL A 119 30.30 10.88 5.40
CA VAL A 119 29.36 10.25 4.46
C VAL A 119 29.41 8.74 4.61
N GLY A 120 28.25 8.09 4.73
CA GLY A 120 28.20 6.64 4.91
C GLY A 120 28.50 6.16 6.33
N TRP A 121 28.80 7.03 7.30
CA TRP A 121 29.12 6.60 8.68
C TRP A 121 27.87 6.38 9.53
N ALA A 122 26.70 6.90 9.14
CA ALA A 122 25.46 6.84 9.91
C ALA A 122 24.28 6.25 9.11
N TYR A 123 23.27 7.05 8.75
CA TYR A 123 22.05 6.58 8.09
C TYR A 123 22.09 6.81 6.58
N MET A 124 22.66 7.93 6.15
CA MET A 124 22.95 8.18 4.74
C MET A 124 23.93 7.14 4.23
N LEU A 125 23.58 6.52 3.11
CA LEU A 125 24.42 5.57 2.40
C LEU A 125 25.68 6.26 1.84
N GLU A 126 26.76 5.49 1.72
CA GLU A 126 27.98 5.94 1.05
C GLU A 126 27.66 6.33 -0.41
N ASN A 127 28.24 7.45 -0.85
CA ASN A 127 27.71 8.26 -1.94
C ASN A 127 28.34 7.92 -3.30
N GLU A 128 29.58 7.41 -3.37
CA GLU A 128 30.30 7.25 -4.64
C GLU A 128 29.82 5.98 -5.41
N PRO A 129 30.06 4.75 -4.93
CA PRO A 129 29.45 3.51 -5.46
C PRO A 129 27.94 3.60 -5.73
N TYR A 130 27.19 4.26 -4.83
CA TYR A 130 25.74 4.41 -4.99
C TYR A 130 25.38 5.32 -6.16
N ARG A 131 26.09 6.45 -6.32
CA ARG A 131 25.86 7.35 -7.44
C ARG A 131 26.27 6.74 -8.77
N ASP A 132 27.36 6.00 -8.79
CA ASP A 132 27.79 5.29 -10.00
C ASP A 132 26.76 4.27 -10.43
N TYR A 133 26.21 3.51 -9.48
CA TYR A 133 25.04 2.67 -9.75
C TYR A 133 23.86 3.49 -10.29
N LEU A 134 23.48 4.59 -9.63
CA LEU A 134 22.37 5.43 -10.08
C LEU A 134 22.58 6.02 -11.48
N ARG A 135 23.83 6.20 -11.96
CA ARG A 135 24.11 6.64 -13.34
C ARG A 135 23.82 5.54 -14.37
N THR A 136 23.91 4.27 -13.98
CA THR A 136 23.61 3.12 -14.87
C THR A 136 22.12 2.86 -15.01
N VAL A 137 21.30 3.29 -14.05
CA VAL A 137 19.86 3.04 -14.03
C VAL A 137 19.13 4.04 -14.94
N THR A 138 18.58 3.55 -16.05
CA THR A 138 17.76 4.34 -16.99
C THR A 138 16.29 4.41 -16.58
N ASP A 139 15.47 5.19 -17.30
CA ASP A 139 14.04 5.31 -17.04
C ASP A 139 13.31 3.95 -17.14
N GLN A 140 12.88 3.42 -16.00
CA GLN A 140 12.02 2.25 -15.91
C GLN A 140 10.56 2.71 -15.90
N LYS A 141 9.86 2.61 -17.05
CA LYS A 141 8.40 2.75 -17.10
C LYS A 141 7.77 1.39 -16.79
N GLU A 142 7.40 1.15 -15.54
CA GLU A 142 6.64 -0.03 -15.18
C GLU A 142 5.15 0.29 -15.12
N MET A 143 4.35 -0.52 -15.82
CA MET A 143 2.90 -0.37 -15.86
C MET A 143 2.25 -0.83 -14.55
N ASN A 144 1.33 -0.01 -14.04
CA ASN A 144 0.55 -0.32 -12.85
C ASN A 144 -0.43 -1.44 -13.17
N THR A 145 -0.19 -2.64 -12.63
CA THR A 145 -1.15 -3.75 -12.75
C THR A 145 -2.18 -3.82 -11.63
N CYS A 146 -1.99 -3.09 -10.51
CA CYS A 146 -2.95 -3.07 -9.40
C CYS A 146 -3.73 -1.74 -9.47
N SER A 147 -5.00 -1.80 -9.91
CA SER A 147 -5.92 -0.68 -10.05
C SER A 147 -6.31 -0.14 -8.68
N GLY A 148 -5.93 1.11 -8.38
CA GLY A 148 -6.28 1.78 -7.11
C GLY A 148 -5.17 2.63 -6.48
N LEU A 149 -3.90 2.46 -6.86
CA LEU A 149 -2.82 3.30 -6.33
C LEU A 149 -2.57 4.55 -7.18
N ALA A 150 -2.93 5.70 -6.60
CA ALA A 150 -2.40 7.01 -7.00
C ALA A 150 -0.90 7.17 -6.66
N ALA A 151 -0.29 6.23 -5.93
CA ALA A 151 1.14 6.27 -5.59
C ALA A 151 2.03 6.27 -6.85
N LEU A 152 1.63 5.54 -7.89
CA LEU A 152 2.38 5.49 -9.15
C LEU A 152 2.05 6.65 -10.09
N ASP A 153 0.89 7.31 -9.95
CA ASP A 153 0.63 8.59 -10.64
C ASP A 153 1.53 9.72 -10.08
N ALA A 154 2.13 9.52 -8.90
CA ALA A 154 3.20 10.36 -8.39
C ALA A 154 4.52 10.21 -9.15
N ASN A 155 4.66 9.26 -10.10
CA ASN A 155 5.81 9.18 -11.01
C ASN A 155 5.96 10.42 -11.91
N THR A 156 4.93 11.26 -12.00
CA THR A 156 5.01 12.58 -12.67
C THR A 156 5.63 13.67 -11.79
N LYS A 157 5.78 13.44 -10.47
CA LYS A 157 6.30 14.42 -9.51
C LYS A 157 7.80 14.22 -9.32
N PHE A 158 8.58 15.19 -9.79
CA PHE A 158 10.02 15.29 -9.52
C PHE A 158 10.30 15.26 -8.00
N SER A 159 11.07 14.28 -7.52
CA SER A 159 11.43 14.12 -6.09
C SER A 159 12.71 13.31 -5.87
N ARG A 160 13.30 13.47 -4.67
CA ARG A 160 14.55 12.86 -4.22
C ARG A 160 14.44 12.40 -2.77
N GLY A 161 14.87 11.17 -2.47
CA GLY A 161 15.10 10.67 -1.12
C GLY A 161 14.32 9.39 -0.79
N TYR A 162 15.04 8.38 -0.33
CA TYR A 162 14.52 7.11 0.15
C TYR A 162 14.91 6.93 1.61
N VAL A 163 14.01 6.42 2.44
CA VAL A 163 14.32 6.06 3.82
C VAL A 163 13.96 4.61 4.02
N THR A 164 14.97 3.80 4.26
CA THR A 164 14.82 2.58 5.05
C THR A 164 15.37 2.87 6.44
N THR A 165 14.68 2.40 7.47
CA THR A 165 15.18 2.58 8.85
C THR A 165 16.31 1.57 9.10
N GLY A 166 17.55 2.05 9.18
CA GLY A 166 18.72 1.23 9.51
C GLY A 166 20.03 1.97 9.21
N PRO A 167 21.19 1.47 9.72
CA PRO A 167 22.50 1.96 9.31
C PRO A 167 22.62 1.90 7.79
N ASN A 168 23.07 3.00 7.16
CA ASN A 168 23.16 3.17 5.71
C ASN A 168 21.85 2.85 4.95
N GLY A 169 20.70 3.07 5.60
CA GLY A 169 19.40 2.78 5.01
C GLY A 169 18.79 3.88 4.16
N VAL A 170 19.43 5.04 4.09
CA VAL A 170 18.88 6.21 3.42
C VAL A 170 19.69 6.52 2.16
N GLY A 171 19.02 6.59 1.01
CA GLY A 171 19.65 6.94 -0.26
C GLY A 171 18.94 8.10 -0.95
N ASP A 172 19.68 8.98 -1.61
CA ASP A 172 19.05 10.02 -2.45
C ASP A 172 18.52 9.40 -3.76
N LEU A 173 17.32 9.77 -4.18
CA LEU A 173 16.74 9.31 -5.46
C LEU A 173 16.92 10.37 -6.56
N GLN A 174 17.05 9.94 -7.82
CA GLN A 174 17.14 10.86 -8.96
C GLN A 174 15.78 11.42 -9.37
N ARG A 175 14.72 10.59 -9.33
CA ARG A 175 13.34 10.95 -9.72
C ARG A 175 12.33 9.95 -9.15
N SER A 176 11.25 10.43 -8.50
CA SER A 176 10.09 9.67 -8.00
C SER A 176 10.43 8.37 -7.23
N GLU A 177 9.46 7.46 -7.06
CA GLU A 177 9.67 6.06 -6.67
C GLU A 177 10.36 5.27 -7.80
N ARG A 178 11.50 5.75 -8.32
CA ARG A 178 12.39 4.84 -9.04
C ARG A 178 12.79 3.75 -8.04
N PHE A 179 12.44 2.52 -8.37
CA PHE A 179 12.44 1.41 -7.44
C PHE A 179 13.76 1.32 -6.66
N PRO A 180 13.69 1.23 -5.32
CA PRO A 180 14.83 1.45 -4.45
C PRO A 180 15.69 0.18 -4.35
N ASP A 181 16.38 -0.19 -5.41
CA ASP A 181 17.15 -1.44 -5.39
C ASP A 181 18.30 -1.32 -4.38
N LEU A 182 19.14 -0.29 -4.48
CA LEU A 182 20.40 -0.24 -3.72
C LEU A 182 20.26 -0.13 -2.19
N PRO A 183 19.34 0.67 -1.61
CA PRO A 183 19.20 0.76 -0.16
C PRO A 183 18.68 -0.54 0.46
N ILE A 184 17.79 -1.27 -0.24
CA ILE A 184 17.32 -2.61 0.18
C ILE A 184 18.50 -3.56 0.26
N TRP A 185 19.31 -3.62 -0.79
CA TRP A 185 20.42 -4.55 -0.87
C TRP A 185 21.55 -4.18 0.08
N THR A 186 21.82 -2.89 0.32
CA THR A 186 22.91 -2.49 1.21
C THR A 186 22.61 -2.83 2.67
N ILE A 187 21.37 -2.63 3.13
CA ILE A 187 20.97 -3.04 4.48
C ILE A 187 20.87 -4.57 4.59
N SER A 188 20.33 -5.23 3.56
CA SER A 188 20.18 -6.69 3.54
C SER A 188 21.52 -7.42 3.43
N SER A 189 22.55 -6.79 2.87
CA SER A 189 23.87 -7.41 2.65
C SER A 189 24.91 -7.08 3.72
N GLY A 190 24.86 -5.89 4.32
CA GLY A 190 25.98 -5.41 5.14
C GLY A 190 25.99 -5.91 6.58
N HIS A 191 24.83 -6.23 7.17
CA HIS A 191 24.70 -6.32 8.63
C HIS A 191 23.86 -7.49 9.15
N GLN A 192 23.56 -8.51 8.33
CA GLN A 192 22.55 -9.50 8.69
C GLN A 192 22.97 -10.94 8.42
N HIS A 193 22.60 -11.82 9.34
CA HIS A 193 22.87 -13.25 9.26
C HIS A 193 22.07 -13.88 8.09
N PRO A 194 22.69 -14.76 7.29
CA PRO A 194 22.06 -15.35 6.10
C PRO A 194 20.79 -16.14 6.44
N HIS A 195 20.76 -16.83 7.58
CA HIS A 195 19.65 -17.71 7.99
C HIS A 195 18.49 -16.98 8.69
N LEU A 196 18.64 -15.68 8.96
CA LEU A 196 17.57 -14.91 9.61
C LEU A 196 16.41 -14.71 8.64
N GLN A 197 15.18 -15.02 9.07
CA GLN A 197 13.99 -14.74 8.27
C GLN A 197 13.78 -13.22 8.12
N LYS A 198 13.48 -12.77 6.91
CA LYS A 198 13.36 -11.36 6.54
C LYS A 198 12.00 -11.09 5.91
N LEU A 199 11.24 -10.18 6.51
CA LEU A 199 9.99 -9.66 6.00
C LEU A 199 10.22 -8.26 5.42
N ILE A 200 10.17 -8.15 4.10
CA ILE A 200 10.34 -6.88 3.39
C ILE A 200 8.96 -6.28 3.13
N LEU A 201 8.71 -5.11 3.71
CA LEU A 201 7.45 -4.39 3.64
C LEU A 201 7.62 -3.20 2.70
N TYR A 202 6.79 -3.12 1.67
CA TYR A 202 6.76 -1.98 0.75
C TYR A 202 5.38 -1.82 0.15
N ASP A 203 4.91 -0.57 -0.01
CA ASP A 203 3.55 -0.29 -0.50
C ASP A 203 3.32 -0.90 -1.88
N ILE A 204 4.28 -0.77 -2.79
CA ILE A 204 4.18 -1.31 -4.15
C ILE A 204 4.90 -2.65 -4.33
N MET A 205 5.00 -3.46 -3.27
CA MET A 205 5.72 -4.74 -3.29
C MET A 205 5.23 -5.71 -4.37
N CYS A 206 3.92 -5.69 -4.68
CA CYS A 206 3.33 -6.54 -5.71
C CYS A 206 3.84 -6.24 -7.13
N ILE A 207 4.32 -5.02 -7.37
CA ILE A 207 4.96 -4.62 -8.62
C ILE A 207 6.45 -4.86 -8.50
N TRP A 208 7.05 -4.45 -7.37
CA TRP A 208 8.48 -4.59 -7.15
C TRP A 208 8.95 -6.06 -7.27
N LYS A 209 8.26 -7.03 -6.66
CA LYS A 209 8.66 -8.45 -6.71
C LYS A 209 8.73 -9.01 -8.14
N LYS A 210 7.91 -8.51 -9.10
CA LYS A 210 7.86 -9.04 -10.47
C LYS A 210 9.21 -8.94 -11.20
N PHE A 211 9.89 -7.82 -11.04
CA PHE A 211 11.16 -7.52 -11.70
C PHE A 211 12.38 -7.82 -10.81
N LEU A 212 12.19 -8.54 -9.70
CA LEU A 212 13.26 -8.86 -8.75
C LEU A 212 14.46 -9.56 -9.40
N LYS A 213 14.20 -10.50 -10.33
CA LYS A 213 15.26 -11.25 -11.02
C LYS A 213 16.13 -10.33 -11.89
N GLU A 214 15.49 -9.47 -12.68
CA GLU A 214 16.17 -8.52 -13.57
C GLU A 214 17.00 -7.53 -12.76
N ARG A 215 16.42 -6.99 -11.67
CA ARG A 215 17.10 -6.08 -10.75
C ARG A 215 18.31 -6.72 -10.10
N ARG A 216 18.21 -7.98 -9.66
CA ARG A 216 19.35 -8.72 -9.09
C ARG A 216 20.53 -8.81 -10.06
N VAL A 217 20.29 -8.98 -11.36
CA VAL A 217 21.35 -9.06 -12.37
C VAL A 217 22.07 -7.72 -12.53
N GLY A 218 21.34 -6.61 -12.47
CA GLY A 218 21.88 -5.26 -12.60
C GLY A 218 22.68 -4.74 -11.40
N LEU A 219 22.67 -5.44 -10.26
CA LEU A 219 23.38 -4.99 -9.07
C LEU A 219 24.90 -5.12 -9.21
N PRO A 220 25.70 -4.23 -8.59
CA PRO A 220 27.14 -4.40 -8.47
C PRO A 220 27.49 -5.72 -7.79
N ASN A 221 28.59 -6.37 -8.21
CA ASN A 221 29.00 -7.68 -7.67
C ASN A 221 29.19 -7.67 -6.14
N LEU A 222 29.62 -6.54 -5.56
CA LEU A 222 29.76 -6.36 -4.11
C LEU A 222 28.40 -6.44 -3.35
N MET A 223 27.29 -6.23 -4.06
CA MET A 223 25.92 -6.15 -3.53
C MET A 223 25.03 -7.29 -4.06
N LYS A 224 25.58 -8.19 -4.88
CA LYS A 224 24.87 -9.39 -5.34
C LYS A 224 24.78 -10.39 -4.19
N LEU A 225 23.68 -10.34 -3.45
CA LEU A 225 23.39 -11.40 -2.49
C LEU A 225 23.07 -12.72 -3.17
N ASN A 226 23.50 -13.81 -2.53
CA ASN A 226 22.84 -15.10 -2.66
C ASN A 226 21.50 -15.03 -1.92
N VAL A 227 20.50 -14.45 -2.60
CA VAL A 227 19.12 -14.46 -2.12
C VAL A 227 18.63 -15.90 -2.19
N ILE A 228 18.73 -16.60 -1.08
CA ILE A 228 17.95 -17.81 -0.87
C ILE A 228 16.53 -17.31 -0.57
N LEU A 229 15.68 -17.35 -1.59
CA LEU A 229 14.29 -16.83 -1.52
C LEU A 229 13.50 -17.42 -0.35
N THR A 230 13.91 -18.58 0.17
CA THR A 230 13.34 -19.24 1.35
C THR A 230 13.32 -18.34 2.59
N PHE A 231 14.33 -17.47 2.77
CA PHE A 231 14.41 -16.60 3.96
C PHE A 231 13.78 -15.21 3.75
N PHE A 232 13.21 -14.93 2.57
CA PHE A 232 12.65 -13.62 2.25
C PHE A 232 11.15 -13.72 1.96
N LYS A 233 10.34 -13.01 2.75
CA LYS A 233 8.92 -12.81 2.48
C LYS A 233 8.65 -11.35 2.10
N PHE A 234 7.89 -11.17 1.03
CA PHE A 234 7.54 -9.88 0.47
C PHE A 234 6.09 -9.57 0.82
N VAL A 235 5.85 -8.45 1.47
CA VAL A 235 4.52 -8.08 1.99
C VAL A 235 4.26 -6.60 1.79
N ILE A 236 2.99 -6.22 1.91
CA ILE A 236 2.52 -4.83 1.86
C ILE A 236 1.98 -4.48 3.26
N PRO A 237 2.28 -3.29 3.81
CA PRO A 237 1.76 -2.84 5.10
C PRO A 237 0.23 -2.92 5.22
N LYS A 238 -0.28 -3.05 6.45
CA LYS A 238 -1.71 -3.33 6.70
C LYS A 238 -2.63 -2.23 6.20
N MET A 239 -2.22 -0.96 6.24
CA MET A 239 -3.07 0.12 5.72
C MET A 239 -3.10 0.08 4.19
N HIS A 240 -1.93 -0.06 3.57
CA HIS A 240 -1.75 0.08 2.13
C HIS A 240 -2.34 -1.07 1.34
N ILE A 241 -2.25 -2.32 1.85
CA ILE A 241 -2.72 -3.52 1.14
C ILE A 241 -4.18 -3.43 0.71
N HIS A 242 -5.00 -2.68 1.46
CA HIS A 242 -6.42 -2.48 1.16
C HIS A 242 -6.69 -1.66 -0.11
N ALA A 243 -5.73 -0.86 -0.58
CA ALA A 243 -5.81 -0.11 -1.83
C ALA A 243 -5.39 -0.93 -3.06
N HIS A 244 -4.97 -2.19 -2.87
CA HIS A 244 -4.61 -3.08 -3.96
C HIS A 244 -5.78 -3.99 -4.37
N ALA A 245 -5.69 -4.55 -5.59
CA ALA A 245 -6.63 -5.56 -6.07
C ALA A 245 -6.69 -6.79 -5.16
N LEU A 246 -7.78 -7.55 -5.25
CA LEU A 246 -8.02 -8.70 -4.38
C LEU A 246 -6.87 -9.72 -4.42
N LEU A 247 -6.33 -10.01 -5.61
CA LEU A 247 -5.18 -10.91 -5.76
C LEU A 247 -3.92 -10.39 -5.03
N CYS A 248 -3.67 -9.08 -5.08
CA CYS A 248 -2.60 -8.44 -4.30
C CYS A 248 -2.85 -8.65 -2.78
N GLN A 249 -4.09 -8.45 -2.30
CA GLN A 249 -4.49 -8.67 -0.89
C GLN A 249 -4.29 -10.12 -0.43
N LEU A 250 -4.61 -11.09 -1.27
CA LEU A 250 -4.51 -12.52 -0.93
C LEU A 250 -3.06 -13.03 -0.88
N LEU A 251 -2.13 -12.39 -1.60
CA LEU A 251 -0.74 -12.85 -1.72
C LEU A 251 0.26 -12.06 -0.87
N TYR A 252 0.02 -10.77 -0.65
CA TYR A 252 0.99 -9.86 -0.02
C TYR A 252 0.50 -9.29 1.32
N SER A 253 -0.64 -9.76 1.85
CA SER A 253 -1.15 -9.28 3.14
C SER A 253 -0.24 -9.67 4.29
N LEU A 254 0.20 -8.66 5.04
CA LEU A 254 0.98 -8.85 6.27
C LEU A 254 0.23 -9.69 7.31
N ASN A 255 -1.10 -9.61 7.36
CA ASN A 255 -1.92 -10.42 8.28
C ASN A 255 -1.86 -11.92 7.99
N LEU A 256 -1.53 -12.30 6.75
CA LEU A 256 -1.50 -13.69 6.31
C LEU A 256 -0.07 -14.25 6.25
N ALA A 257 0.95 -13.42 6.42
CA ALA A 257 2.34 -13.84 6.30
C ALA A 257 2.83 -14.50 7.62
N PRO A 258 3.27 -15.78 7.59
CA PRO A 258 4.03 -16.39 8.67
C PRO A 258 5.19 -15.50 9.16
N GLY A 259 5.40 -15.47 10.48
CA GLY A 259 6.44 -14.66 11.11
C GLY A 259 6.09 -13.18 11.29
N SER A 260 4.94 -12.69 10.79
CA SER A 260 4.61 -11.26 10.86
C SER A 260 4.12 -10.76 12.22
N ALA A 261 3.73 -11.66 13.12
CA ALA A 261 3.07 -11.33 14.39
C ALA A 261 1.91 -10.32 14.20
N GLN A 262 1.77 -9.36 15.12
CA GLN A 262 0.81 -8.25 15.02
C GLN A 262 1.45 -6.93 14.59
N VAL A 263 2.54 -6.98 13.81
CA VAL A 263 3.18 -5.77 13.25
C VAL A 263 2.22 -5.09 12.26
N ASP A 264 2.11 -3.75 12.30
CA ASP A 264 1.28 -3.00 11.35
C ASP A 264 1.98 -2.70 10.01
N GLY A 265 3.31 -2.54 10.04
CA GLY A 265 4.14 -2.21 8.88
C GLY A 265 4.23 -0.72 8.55
N GLU A 266 3.57 0.15 9.32
CA GLU A 266 3.48 1.61 9.08
C GLU A 266 4.57 2.40 9.81
N GLY A 267 5.48 1.70 10.51
CA GLY A 267 6.50 2.32 11.36
C GLY A 267 7.49 3.21 10.62
N ILE A 268 7.70 2.99 9.32
CA ILE A 268 8.57 3.78 8.45
C ILE A 268 7.98 5.16 8.13
N GLU A 269 6.65 5.28 8.15
CA GLU A 269 5.97 6.54 7.85
C GLU A 269 5.84 7.50 9.05
N ARG A 270 5.76 6.95 10.26
CA ARG A 270 5.68 7.77 11.50
C ARG A 270 6.80 8.82 11.62
N PRO A 271 8.08 8.51 11.28
CA PRO A 271 9.15 9.51 11.23
C PRO A 271 8.88 10.71 10.31
N TRP A 272 7.99 10.60 9.32
CA TRP A 272 7.70 11.70 8.39
C TRP A 272 7.22 12.97 9.08
N VAL A 273 6.51 12.83 10.20
CA VAL A 273 6.07 13.97 11.01
C VAL A 273 7.26 14.76 11.54
N SER A 274 8.32 14.08 11.95
CA SER A 274 9.52 14.70 12.51
C SER A 274 10.43 15.26 11.42
N ILE A 275 10.80 14.44 10.44
CA ILE A 275 11.73 14.84 9.37
C ILE A 275 11.11 15.85 8.41
N GLY A 276 9.77 15.87 8.28
CA GLY A 276 9.06 16.87 7.49
C GLY A 276 9.30 18.30 7.96
N GLY A 277 9.57 18.50 9.26
CA GLY A 277 9.90 19.82 9.82
C GLY A 277 11.21 20.40 9.31
N VAL A 278 12.17 19.56 8.91
CA VAL A 278 13.48 19.99 8.37
C VAL A 278 13.55 19.95 6.85
N ALA A 279 12.48 19.56 6.17
CA ALA A 279 12.45 19.46 4.71
C ALA A 279 12.73 20.82 4.03
N MET A 280 12.13 21.90 4.55
CA MET A 280 12.33 23.24 3.97
C MET A 280 13.71 23.81 4.25
N SER A 281 14.29 23.53 5.42
CA SER A 281 15.63 24.03 5.76
C SER A 281 16.73 23.29 5.01
N THR A 282 16.53 22.01 4.68
CA THR A 282 17.49 21.18 3.94
C THR A 282 17.41 21.36 2.42
N ILE A 283 16.36 22.00 1.90
CA ILE A 283 16.13 22.16 0.45
C ILE A 283 17.22 23.00 -0.22
N LEU A 284 17.77 23.99 0.51
CA LEU A 284 18.79 24.94 0.07
C LEU A 284 20.16 24.65 0.72
N MET A 285 20.38 23.45 1.25
CA MET A 285 21.69 23.05 1.76
C MET A 285 22.49 22.36 0.65
N GLY A 286 23.81 22.53 0.67
CA GLY A 286 24.71 21.71 -0.12
C GLY A 286 24.66 20.24 0.32
N PRO A 287 25.22 19.31 -0.48
CA PRO A 287 25.08 17.88 -0.23
C PRO A 287 25.67 17.44 1.13
N GLY A 288 26.90 17.83 1.45
CA GLY A 288 27.57 17.47 2.71
C GLY A 288 26.84 17.99 3.94
N ALA A 289 26.50 19.28 3.95
CA ALA A 289 25.76 19.89 5.03
C ALA A 289 24.36 19.26 5.21
N ARG A 290 23.65 19.00 4.09
CA ARG A 290 22.33 18.35 4.11
C ARG A 290 22.39 16.97 4.74
N HIS A 291 23.32 16.12 4.29
CA HIS A 291 23.47 14.76 4.82
C HIS A 291 23.73 14.79 6.32
N GLY A 292 24.64 15.65 6.80
CA GLY A 292 24.91 15.81 8.23
C GLY A 292 23.71 16.25 9.06
N VAL A 293 22.84 17.13 8.52
CA VAL A 293 21.59 17.54 9.19
C VAL A 293 20.61 16.37 9.28
N LEU A 294 20.44 15.63 8.19
CA LEU A 294 19.48 14.54 8.12
C LEU A 294 19.91 13.37 9.02
N ASP A 295 21.19 12.99 9.00
CA ASP A 295 21.75 11.98 9.91
C ASP A 295 21.52 12.37 11.37
N CYS A 296 21.74 13.64 11.73
CA CYS A 296 21.47 14.14 13.07
C CYS A 296 19.98 14.00 13.46
N GLN A 297 19.05 14.28 12.53
CA GLN A 297 17.62 14.16 12.79
C GLN A 297 17.19 12.70 12.97
N TRP A 298 17.69 11.78 12.12
CA TRP A 298 17.42 10.35 12.27
C TRP A 298 18.09 9.76 13.52
N SER A 299 19.30 10.20 13.89
CA SER A 299 19.92 9.83 15.16
C SER A 299 19.03 10.23 16.32
N HIS A 300 18.50 11.46 16.32
CA HIS A 300 17.62 11.92 17.39
C HIS A 300 16.33 11.09 17.47
N TRP A 301 15.69 10.85 16.32
CA TRP A 301 14.46 10.05 16.27
C TRP A 301 14.68 8.61 16.73
N ASN A 302 15.77 7.97 16.31
CA ASN A 302 16.11 6.62 16.72
C ASN A 302 16.52 6.55 18.20
N TRP A 303 17.15 7.60 18.73
CA TRP A 303 17.39 7.73 20.17
C TRP A 303 16.08 7.85 20.96
N GLN A 304 15.13 8.66 20.49
CA GLN A 304 13.81 8.76 21.13
C GLN A 304 13.07 7.41 21.12
N LYS A 305 13.13 6.68 20.01
CA LYS A 305 12.61 5.29 19.94
C LYS A 305 13.29 4.39 20.98
N LEU A 306 14.61 4.44 21.05
CA LEU A 306 15.39 3.64 21.99
C LEU A 306 14.96 3.89 23.45
N VAL A 307 14.89 5.16 23.86
CA VAL A 307 14.47 5.55 25.21
C VAL A 307 12.99 5.19 25.46
N GLY A 308 12.14 5.33 24.44
CA GLY A 308 10.72 5.00 24.51
C GLY A 308 10.42 3.52 24.69
N LEU A 309 11.26 2.63 24.16
CA LEU A 309 11.09 1.17 24.30
C LEU A 309 11.09 0.73 25.76
N ALA A 310 11.87 1.37 26.62
CA ALA A 310 11.94 1.04 28.05
C ALA A 310 10.64 1.36 28.82
N ASN A 311 9.78 2.24 28.27
CA ASN A 311 8.56 2.72 28.93
C ASN A 311 7.28 2.02 28.43
N GLY A 312 7.40 0.99 27.60
CA GLY A 312 6.31 0.38 26.83
C GLY A 312 5.41 -0.61 27.58
N ASN A 313 4.86 -0.25 28.76
CA ASN A 313 3.95 -1.14 29.52
C ASN A 313 2.51 -1.21 28.98
N GLN A 314 2.16 -0.44 27.94
CA GLN A 314 0.77 -0.24 27.51
C GLN A 314 0.25 -1.30 26.52
N LEU A 315 1.13 -2.09 25.90
CA LEU A 315 0.75 -3.13 24.93
C LEU A 315 0.25 -4.44 25.59
N GLN A 316 0.53 -4.64 26.88
CA GLN A 316 0.26 -5.90 27.57
C GLN A 316 -1.23 -6.16 27.79
N CYS A 317 -2.03 -5.13 28.12
CA CYS A 317 -3.45 -5.32 28.40
C CYS A 317 -4.27 -5.71 27.17
N CYS A 318 -4.02 -5.10 26.01
CA CYS A 318 -4.73 -5.44 24.78
C CYS A 318 -4.38 -6.83 24.25
N ALA A 319 -3.16 -7.32 24.52
CA ALA A 319 -2.76 -8.67 24.10
C ALA A 319 -3.57 -9.75 24.84
N ILE A 320 -3.88 -9.55 26.13
CA ILE A 320 -4.62 -10.52 26.95
C ILE A 320 -6.04 -10.74 26.41
N GLU A 321 -6.75 -9.66 26.07
CA GLU A 321 -8.10 -9.75 25.51
C GLU A 321 -8.12 -10.49 24.15
N TRP A 322 -7.13 -10.22 23.30
CA TRP A 322 -6.99 -10.88 22.01
C TRP A 322 -6.68 -12.38 22.14
N ILE A 323 -5.80 -12.75 23.07
CA ILE A 323 -5.48 -14.15 23.35
C ILE A 323 -6.74 -14.89 23.83
N ALA A 324 -7.48 -14.31 24.78
CA ALA A 324 -8.72 -14.92 25.28
C ALA A 324 -9.77 -15.12 24.17
N ALA A 325 -9.97 -14.11 23.32
CA ALA A 325 -10.89 -14.21 22.18
C ALA A 325 -10.44 -15.26 21.15
N PHE A 326 -9.12 -15.36 20.91
CA PHE A 326 -8.56 -16.35 20.01
C PHE A 326 -8.70 -17.78 20.56
N ASP A 327 -8.48 -17.99 21.85
CA ASP A 327 -8.65 -19.28 22.50
C ASP A 327 -10.11 -19.75 22.45
N MET A 328 -11.07 -18.84 22.67
CA MET A 328 -12.49 -19.14 22.50
C MET A 328 -12.81 -19.59 21.06
N PHE A 329 -12.30 -18.86 20.06
CA PHE A 329 -12.47 -19.22 18.65
C PHE A 329 -11.88 -20.59 18.31
N LEU A 330 -10.71 -20.91 18.86
CA LEU A 330 -10.08 -22.22 18.67
C LEU A 330 -10.91 -23.35 19.28
N GLN A 331 -11.52 -23.12 20.45
CA GLN A 331 -12.40 -24.11 21.10
C GLN A 331 -13.67 -24.36 20.28
N GLU A 332 -14.34 -23.31 19.83
CA GLU A 332 -15.58 -23.39 19.04
C GLU A 332 -15.39 -24.08 17.68
N HIS A 333 -14.17 -24.09 17.15
CA HIS A 333 -13.85 -24.63 15.84
C HIS A 333 -12.79 -25.74 15.87
N SER A 334 -12.61 -26.39 17.01
CA SER A 334 -11.62 -27.46 17.24
C SER A 334 -11.63 -28.55 16.15
N ASP A 335 -12.79 -28.92 15.62
CA ASP A 335 -12.94 -29.91 14.54
C ASP A 335 -12.40 -29.43 13.17
N ARG A 336 -12.39 -28.11 12.94
CA ARG A 336 -12.05 -27.48 11.64
C ARG A 336 -10.63 -26.94 11.61
N VAL A 337 -10.12 -26.49 12.75
CA VAL A 337 -8.78 -25.90 12.89
C VAL A 337 -7.66 -26.77 12.28
N PRO A 338 -7.60 -28.11 12.49
CA PRO A 338 -6.56 -28.94 11.89
C PRO A 338 -6.59 -28.92 10.36
N LYS A 339 -7.79 -28.90 9.76
CA LYS A 339 -7.97 -28.85 8.31
C LYS A 339 -7.51 -27.51 7.75
N TRP A 340 -7.84 -26.41 8.42
CA TRP A 340 -7.41 -25.07 8.02
C TRP A 340 -5.89 -24.89 8.16
N LYS A 341 -5.31 -25.31 9.29
CA LYS A 341 -3.85 -25.28 9.49
C LYS A 341 -3.13 -26.02 8.35
N LYS A 342 -3.56 -27.24 8.02
CA LYS A 342 -2.98 -28.02 6.93
C LYS A 342 -3.06 -27.28 5.59
N ALA A 343 -4.23 -26.72 5.25
CA ALA A 343 -4.41 -25.98 4.01
C ALA A 343 -3.48 -24.75 3.90
N VAL A 344 -3.25 -24.05 5.02
CA VAL A 344 -2.31 -22.92 5.08
C VAL A 344 -0.86 -23.38 4.94
N HIS A 345 -0.43 -24.42 5.65
CA HIS A 345 0.94 -24.94 5.51
C HIS A 345 1.21 -25.48 4.10
N ASP A 346 0.26 -26.17 3.48
CA ASP A 346 0.39 -26.68 2.12
C ASP A 346 0.52 -25.53 1.10
N PHE A 347 -0.27 -24.46 1.29
CA PHE A 347 -0.18 -23.25 0.49
C PHE A 347 1.15 -22.52 0.67
N GLU A 348 1.65 -22.39 1.90
CA GLU A 348 2.93 -21.72 2.15
C GLU A 348 4.13 -22.48 1.57
N LYS A 349 4.05 -23.82 1.51
CA LYS A 349 5.10 -24.66 0.91
C LYS A 349 5.06 -24.68 -0.63
N THR A 350 3.88 -24.77 -1.21
CA THR A 350 3.72 -25.01 -2.66
C THR A 350 3.29 -23.77 -3.44
N SER A 351 2.68 -22.80 -2.77
CA SER A 351 1.95 -21.67 -3.38
C SER A 351 0.86 -22.09 -4.36
N VAL A 352 0.39 -23.35 -4.28
CA VAL A 352 -0.66 -23.89 -5.13
C VAL A 352 -1.97 -23.94 -4.33
N ASN A 353 -3.06 -23.42 -4.92
CA ASN A 353 -4.41 -23.40 -4.35
C ASN A 353 -4.54 -22.57 -3.06
N ASN A 354 -4.76 -21.26 -3.21
CA ASN A 354 -4.84 -20.31 -2.10
C ASN A 354 -6.09 -20.56 -1.22
N PRO A 355 -5.94 -20.90 0.09
CA PRO A 355 -7.07 -21.16 0.97
C PRO A 355 -7.86 -19.90 1.34
N TYR A 356 -7.28 -18.72 1.16
CA TYR A 356 -7.90 -17.43 1.45
C TYR A 356 -8.76 -16.92 0.29
N GLU A 357 -8.65 -17.53 -0.89
CA GLU A 357 -9.42 -17.16 -2.06
C GLU A 357 -10.87 -17.66 -1.94
N ILE A 358 -11.82 -16.74 -2.02
CA ILE A 358 -13.23 -17.09 -2.03
C ILE A 358 -13.57 -17.63 -3.42
N LYS A 359 -13.74 -18.95 -3.51
CA LYS A 359 -14.26 -19.60 -4.71
C LYS A 359 -15.77 -19.36 -4.78
N VAL A 360 -16.19 -18.37 -5.56
CA VAL A 360 -17.61 -18.17 -5.89
C VAL A 360 -18.03 -19.37 -6.74
N LYS A 361 -19.06 -20.10 -6.30
CA LYS A 361 -19.67 -21.17 -7.10
C LYS A 361 -20.79 -20.55 -7.92
N GLY A 362 -20.66 -20.57 -9.24
CA GLY A 362 -21.64 -20.01 -10.18
C GLY A 362 -20.95 -19.42 -11.41
N GLN A 363 -21.66 -19.33 -12.52
CA GLN A 363 -21.18 -18.64 -13.72
C GLN A 363 -21.19 -17.13 -13.46
N THR A 364 -20.15 -16.43 -13.92
CA THR A 364 -20.17 -14.96 -13.94
C THR A 364 -21.08 -14.45 -15.05
N GLU A 365 -21.61 -13.24 -14.90
CA GLU A 365 -22.42 -12.59 -15.95
C GLU A 365 -21.70 -12.58 -17.30
N ALA A 366 -20.39 -12.30 -17.30
CA ALA A 366 -19.55 -12.35 -18.50
C ALA A 366 -19.43 -13.75 -19.12
N GLU A 367 -19.35 -14.81 -18.31
CA GLU A 367 -19.34 -16.19 -18.79
C GLU A 367 -20.69 -16.61 -19.38
N VAL A 368 -21.80 -16.14 -18.79
CA VAL A 368 -23.16 -16.35 -19.33
C VAL A 368 -23.33 -15.63 -20.68
N HIS A 369 -22.86 -14.39 -20.80
CA HIS A 369 -22.85 -13.67 -22.08
C HIS A 369 -22.00 -14.37 -23.13
N LEU A 370 -20.84 -14.90 -22.74
CA LEU A 370 -19.98 -15.66 -23.64
C LEU A 370 -20.67 -16.93 -24.13
N GLN A 371 -21.34 -17.67 -23.24
CA GLN A 371 -22.11 -18.87 -23.61
C GLN A 371 -23.21 -18.53 -24.60
N PHE A 372 -23.98 -17.46 -24.38
CA PHE A 372 -25.00 -17.04 -25.34
C PHE A 372 -24.41 -16.64 -26.70
N ALA A 373 -23.26 -15.96 -26.71
CA ALA A 373 -22.57 -15.63 -27.96
C ALA A 373 -22.07 -16.88 -28.70
N GLU A 374 -21.56 -17.88 -27.98
CA GLU A 374 -21.12 -19.16 -28.54
C GLU A 374 -22.31 -19.98 -29.08
N GLU A 375 -23.44 -19.99 -28.39
CA GLU A 375 -24.69 -20.63 -28.83
C GLU A 375 -25.24 -19.96 -30.09
N GLU A 376 -25.21 -18.63 -30.19
CA GLU A 376 -25.63 -17.90 -31.39
C GLU A 376 -24.73 -18.21 -32.60
N VAL A 377 -23.42 -18.35 -32.39
CA VAL A 377 -22.49 -18.79 -33.43
C VAL A 377 -22.78 -20.23 -33.86
N ALA A 378 -23.11 -21.12 -32.91
CA ALA A 378 -23.48 -22.50 -33.19
C ALA A 378 -24.81 -22.61 -33.95
N ASP A 379 -25.81 -21.78 -33.63
CA ASP A 379 -27.10 -21.72 -34.32
C ASP A 379 -26.98 -21.17 -35.75
N ALA A 380 -26.14 -20.15 -35.93
CA ALA A 380 -25.78 -19.66 -37.26
C ALA A 380 -25.09 -20.75 -38.10
N ALA A 381 -24.19 -21.53 -37.49
CA ALA A 381 -23.54 -22.66 -38.14
C ALA A 381 -24.52 -23.81 -38.48
N ARG A 382 -25.61 -23.96 -37.70
CA ARG A 382 -26.73 -24.89 -37.97
C ARG A 382 -27.72 -24.39 -39.03
N GLY A 383 -27.52 -23.19 -39.58
CA GLY A 383 -28.37 -22.59 -40.61
C GLY A 383 -29.66 -21.98 -40.06
N ILE A 384 -29.75 -21.75 -38.75
CA ILE A 384 -30.88 -21.06 -38.13
C ILE A 384 -30.66 -19.55 -38.30
N THR A 385 -31.42 -18.93 -39.19
CA THR A 385 -31.36 -17.47 -39.38
C THR A 385 -32.04 -16.74 -38.22
N PRO A 386 -31.42 -15.67 -37.69
CA PRO A 386 -32.07 -14.80 -36.72
C PRO A 386 -33.37 -14.24 -37.29
N VAL A 387 -34.47 -14.34 -36.54
CA VAL A 387 -35.79 -13.82 -36.94
C VAL A 387 -35.83 -12.27 -36.85
N HIS A 388 -34.94 -11.69 -36.06
CA HIS A 388 -34.87 -10.25 -35.77
C HIS A 388 -33.42 -9.74 -35.72
N ASP A 389 -33.23 -8.42 -35.88
CA ASP A 389 -31.92 -7.74 -35.97
C ASP A 389 -31.10 -7.76 -34.65
N VAL A 390 -31.75 -7.92 -33.50
CA VAL A 390 -31.12 -8.01 -32.18
C VAL A 390 -31.45 -9.37 -31.63
N SER A 391 -30.49 -10.15 -31.10
CA SER A 391 -30.79 -11.48 -30.57
C SER A 391 -31.55 -11.47 -29.23
N PRO A 392 -32.24 -12.56 -28.84
CA PRO A 392 -32.94 -12.64 -27.56
C PRO A 392 -32.04 -12.43 -26.33
N SER A 393 -30.79 -12.92 -26.37
CA SER A 393 -29.81 -12.74 -25.30
C SER A 393 -29.38 -11.27 -25.15
N LYS A 394 -29.18 -10.58 -26.27
CA LYS A 394 -28.84 -9.16 -26.34
C LYS A 394 -30.00 -8.27 -25.91
N PHE A 395 -31.23 -8.66 -26.23
CA PHE A 395 -32.44 -8.00 -25.72
C PHE A 395 -32.52 -8.07 -24.18
N LEU A 396 -32.22 -9.22 -23.57
CA LEU A 396 -32.18 -9.38 -22.12
C LEU A 396 -31.06 -8.55 -21.47
N THR A 397 -29.89 -8.50 -22.12
CA THR A 397 -28.73 -7.71 -21.67
C THR A 397 -29.06 -6.22 -21.62
N ILE A 398 -29.61 -5.67 -22.72
CA ILE A 398 -30.00 -4.25 -22.82
C ILE A 398 -31.02 -3.89 -21.73
N ARG A 399 -31.96 -4.79 -21.40
CA ARG A 399 -32.92 -4.54 -20.32
C ARG A 399 -32.27 -4.52 -18.94
N LEU A 400 -31.37 -5.47 -18.66
CA LEU A 400 -30.66 -5.53 -17.37
C LEU A 400 -29.75 -4.30 -17.17
N GLU A 401 -29.17 -3.79 -18.26
CA GLU A 401 -28.42 -2.52 -18.27
C GLU A 401 -29.34 -1.33 -17.96
N ILE A 402 -30.50 -1.22 -18.60
CA ILE A 402 -31.48 -0.15 -18.32
C ILE A 402 -32.03 -0.26 -16.88
N GLU A 403 -32.28 -1.48 -16.37
CA GLU A 403 -32.67 -1.73 -14.98
C GLU A 403 -31.55 -1.29 -14.01
N GLU A 404 -30.28 -1.55 -14.35
CA GLU A 404 -29.13 -1.06 -13.57
C GLU A 404 -28.96 0.46 -13.63
N GLU A 405 -29.23 1.10 -14.78
CA GLU A 405 -29.22 2.55 -14.95
C GLU A 405 -30.34 3.23 -14.15
N GLN A 406 -31.58 2.71 -14.19
CA GLN A 406 -32.72 3.19 -13.39
C GLN A 406 -32.43 3.18 -11.89
N HIS A 407 -31.62 2.22 -11.41
CA HIS A 407 -31.25 2.14 -10.00
C HIS A 407 -30.04 3.02 -9.64
N GLN A 408 -29.16 3.35 -10.58
CA GLN A 408 -27.92 4.10 -10.31
C GLN A 408 -28.10 5.62 -10.32
N SER A 409 -29.04 6.15 -11.09
CA SER A 409 -29.20 7.59 -11.35
C SER A 409 -30.64 8.02 -11.13
N GLY A 410 -30.82 9.16 -10.44
CA GLY A 410 -32.07 9.93 -10.54
C GLY A 410 -32.01 10.78 -11.80
N CYS A 411 -32.79 10.40 -12.81
CA CYS A 411 -33.13 11.10 -14.05
C CYS A 411 -32.01 11.84 -14.82
N HIS A 412 -31.50 11.22 -15.90
CA HIS A 412 -30.70 11.89 -16.95
C HIS A 412 -31.29 11.72 -18.36
N ALA A 413 -31.01 12.67 -19.25
CA ALA A 413 -31.60 12.72 -20.61
C ALA A 413 -31.24 11.52 -21.51
N ASP A 414 -30.13 10.83 -21.22
CA ASP A 414 -29.71 9.63 -21.96
C ASP A 414 -30.61 8.41 -21.67
N GLU A 415 -31.20 8.33 -20.47
CA GLU A 415 -32.11 7.25 -20.06
C GLU A 415 -33.39 7.22 -20.90
N VAL A 416 -33.89 8.40 -21.29
CA VAL A 416 -35.08 8.56 -22.15
C VAL A 416 -34.87 7.87 -23.50
N ASN A 417 -33.65 7.96 -24.04
CA ASN A 417 -33.34 7.47 -25.38
C ASN A 417 -33.16 5.94 -25.38
N SER A 418 -32.43 5.41 -24.38
CA SER A 418 -32.27 3.97 -24.15
C SER A 418 -33.62 3.29 -23.86
N HIS A 419 -34.47 3.93 -23.07
CA HIS A 419 -35.80 3.42 -22.73
C HIS A 419 -36.74 3.40 -23.95
N ASN A 420 -36.74 4.46 -24.77
CA ASN A 420 -37.50 4.49 -26.03
C ASN A 420 -37.00 3.45 -27.06
N GLN A 421 -35.70 3.20 -27.09
CA GLN A 421 -35.11 2.15 -27.93
C GLN A 421 -35.54 0.76 -27.45
N PHE A 422 -35.58 0.54 -26.14
CA PHE A 422 -36.05 -0.70 -25.54
C PHE A 422 -37.55 -0.95 -25.78
N GLN A 423 -38.41 0.08 -25.70
CA GLN A 423 -39.84 -0.05 -26.03
C GLN A 423 -40.08 -0.46 -27.50
N LYS A 424 -39.23 0.02 -28.43
CA LYS A 424 -39.27 -0.42 -29.84
C LYS A 424 -38.91 -1.91 -29.98
N LEU A 425 -37.91 -2.37 -29.23
CA LEU A 425 -37.52 -3.79 -29.19
C LEU A 425 -38.59 -4.66 -28.48
N GLN A 426 -39.25 -4.14 -27.45
CA GLN A 426 -40.39 -4.80 -26.80
C GLN A 426 -41.58 -4.97 -27.76
N ALA A 427 -41.80 -4.06 -28.70
CA ALA A 427 -42.85 -4.23 -29.71
C ALA A 427 -42.60 -5.45 -30.61
N THR A 428 -41.32 -5.77 -30.86
CA THR A 428 -40.90 -6.90 -31.68
C THR A 428 -40.94 -8.22 -30.90
N TYR A 429 -40.42 -8.22 -29.68
CA TYR A 429 -40.28 -9.43 -28.86
C TYR A 429 -41.47 -9.74 -27.95
N MET A 430 -42.25 -8.73 -27.58
CA MET A 430 -43.27 -8.79 -26.52
C MET A 430 -44.46 -7.84 -26.76
N PRO A 431 -45.20 -7.98 -27.88
CA PRO A 431 -46.25 -7.02 -28.25
C PRO A 431 -47.39 -6.90 -27.23
N VAL A 432 -47.66 -7.97 -26.45
CA VAL A 432 -48.70 -7.99 -25.40
C VAL A 432 -48.29 -7.14 -24.19
N SER A 433 -46.99 -7.03 -23.88
CA SER A 433 -46.49 -6.21 -22.78
C SER A 433 -46.77 -4.72 -22.97
N LEU A 434 -46.75 -4.24 -24.21
CA LEU A 434 -47.11 -2.86 -24.53
C LEU A 434 -48.61 -2.58 -24.35
N GLN A 435 -49.47 -3.56 -24.56
CA GLN A 435 -50.91 -3.44 -24.29
C GLN A 435 -51.19 -3.37 -22.79
N ILE A 436 -50.48 -4.17 -22.00
CA ILE A 436 -50.55 -4.17 -20.54
C ILE A 436 -50.05 -2.84 -19.99
N LEU A 437 -48.91 -2.33 -20.47
CA LEU A 437 -48.36 -1.03 -20.09
C LEU A 437 -49.34 0.13 -20.37
N ARG A 438 -50.06 0.10 -21.50
CA ARG A 438 -51.09 1.08 -21.84
C ARG A 438 -52.36 0.98 -20.97
N SER A 439 -52.59 -0.16 -20.33
CA SER A 439 -53.76 -0.40 -19.48
C SER A 439 -53.51 -0.14 -17.99
N LEU A 440 -52.25 0.07 -17.59
CA LEU A 440 -51.89 0.45 -16.22
C LEU A 440 -52.26 1.92 -15.98
N PRO A 441 -52.81 2.27 -14.81
CA PRO A 441 -53.14 3.66 -14.46
C PRO A 441 -51.87 4.42 -14.07
N ILE A 442 -51.02 4.68 -15.06
CA ILE A 442 -49.79 5.46 -14.94
C ILE A 442 -50.19 6.92 -15.24
N GLY A 443 -50.04 7.82 -14.27
CA GLY A 443 -50.33 9.25 -14.46
C GLY A 443 -49.39 9.90 -15.49
N GLU A 444 -49.78 11.02 -16.10
CA GLU A 444 -48.97 11.72 -17.12
C GLU A 444 -47.60 12.25 -16.60
N GLU A 445 -47.35 12.19 -15.28
CA GLU A 445 -46.13 12.66 -14.61
C GLU A 445 -45.31 11.53 -13.92
N VAL A 446 -45.30 10.31 -14.46
CA VAL A 446 -44.43 9.23 -13.91
C VAL A 446 -43.00 9.38 -14.43
N LEU A 447 -42.02 9.41 -13.51
CA LEU A 447 -40.60 9.47 -13.83
C LEU A 447 -40.15 8.16 -14.50
N ILE A 448 -39.18 8.25 -15.41
CA ILE A 448 -38.70 7.10 -16.21
C ILE A 448 -38.13 5.98 -15.33
N GLU A 449 -37.60 6.34 -14.16
CA GLU A 449 -37.13 5.44 -13.11
C GLU A 449 -38.24 4.55 -12.50
N ASP A 450 -39.49 5.03 -12.50
CA ASP A 450 -40.65 4.31 -11.94
C ASP A 450 -41.42 3.50 -12.99
N MET A 451 -40.98 3.52 -14.26
CA MET A 451 -41.69 2.86 -15.35
C MET A 451 -41.39 1.35 -15.37
N PRO A 452 -42.40 0.47 -15.20
CA PRO A 452 -42.15 -0.97 -15.08
C PRO A 452 -41.65 -1.58 -16.39
N LEU A 453 -40.42 -2.09 -16.38
CA LEU A 453 -39.88 -2.86 -17.51
C LEU A 453 -40.47 -4.28 -17.49
N LEU A 454 -41.46 -4.58 -18.32
CA LEU A 454 -42.03 -5.93 -18.41
C LEU A 454 -41.06 -6.90 -19.14
N LEU A 455 -40.96 -8.13 -18.63
CA LEU A 455 -40.06 -9.20 -19.09
C LEU A 455 -40.91 -10.44 -19.45
N PRO A 456 -40.47 -11.35 -20.34
CA PRO A 456 -41.17 -12.63 -20.55
C PRO A 456 -41.17 -13.51 -19.29
N SER A 457 -40.30 -13.20 -18.33
CA SER A 457 -40.03 -13.95 -17.11
C SER A 457 -41.06 -13.79 -15.99
N THR A 458 -42.31 -13.48 -16.31
CA THR A 458 -43.40 -13.86 -15.42
C THR A 458 -43.68 -15.38 -15.47
N LEU A 459 -43.03 -16.18 -16.35
CA LEU A 459 -42.96 -17.66 -16.24
C LEU A 459 -41.71 -18.36 -16.87
N THR A 460 -41.36 -19.52 -16.26
CA THR A 460 -40.51 -20.69 -16.65
C THR A 460 -39.08 -20.86 -16.08
N ALA A 461 -38.73 -22.14 -15.85
CA ALA A 461 -37.60 -22.62 -15.01
C ALA A 461 -36.19 -22.35 -15.55
N ALA A 462 -36.01 -22.15 -16.86
CA ALA A 462 -34.70 -21.86 -17.46
C ALA A 462 -34.20 -20.43 -17.17
N GLN A 463 -35.10 -19.51 -16.81
CA GLN A 463 -34.76 -18.10 -16.53
C GLN A 463 -34.39 -17.82 -15.06
N ARG A 464 -34.54 -18.80 -14.16
CA ARG A 464 -34.05 -18.70 -12.77
C ARG A 464 -32.52 -18.65 -12.69
N GLU A 465 -31.82 -19.17 -13.70
CA GLU A 465 -30.36 -19.24 -13.69
C GLU A 465 -29.71 -17.84 -13.80
N GLY A 466 -30.23 -16.97 -14.68
CA GLY A 466 -29.77 -15.58 -14.78
C GLY A 466 -30.07 -14.72 -13.55
N ARG A 467 -31.24 -14.90 -12.91
CA ARG A 467 -31.57 -14.22 -11.64
C ARG A 467 -30.68 -14.72 -10.49
N ASN A 468 -30.35 -16.00 -10.48
CA ASN A 468 -29.43 -16.55 -9.49
C ASN A 468 -28.01 -15.99 -9.68
N VAL A 469 -27.54 -15.81 -10.92
CA VAL A 469 -26.27 -15.13 -11.24
C VAL A 469 -26.32 -13.66 -10.78
N GLN A 470 -27.43 -12.95 -11.01
CA GLN A 470 -27.63 -11.58 -10.54
C GLN A 470 -27.60 -11.48 -9.00
N CYS A 471 -28.21 -12.43 -8.28
CA CYS A 471 -28.10 -12.54 -6.82
C CYS A 471 -26.65 -12.73 -6.38
N HIS A 472 -25.90 -13.64 -7.01
CA HIS A 472 -24.49 -13.89 -6.66
C HIS A 472 -23.60 -12.67 -6.94
N ALA A 473 -23.81 -11.98 -8.05
CA ALA A 473 -23.11 -10.75 -8.40
C ALA A 473 -23.43 -9.62 -7.43
N ALA A 474 -24.71 -9.39 -7.12
CA ALA A 474 -25.15 -8.40 -6.14
C ALA A 474 -24.60 -8.70 -4.74
N LEU A 475 -24.63 -9.97 -4.31
CA LEU A 475 -24.06 -10.41 -3.03
C LEU A 475 -22.54 -10.18 -2.96
N GLY A 476 -21.81 -10.45 -4.05
CA GLY A 476 -20.37 -10.19 -4.16
C GLY A 476 -20.04 -8.70 -4.03
N ARG A 477 -20.79 -7.84 -4.72
CA ARG A 477 -20.64 -6.37 -4.62
C ARG A 477 -21.06 -5.87 -3.23
N LEU A 478 -22.14 -6.38 -2.65
CA LEU A 478 -22.61 -6.04 -1.30
C LEU A 478 -21.56 -6.36 -0.23
N ARG A 479 -20.97 -7.56 -0.27
CA ARG A 479 -19.87 -7.96 0.63
C ARG A 479 -18.67 -7.02 0.49
N THR A 480 -18.34 -6.63 -0.73
CA THR A 480 -17.25 -5.68 -1.01
C THR A 480 -17.55 -4.32 -0.40
N GLN A 481 -18.75 -3.77 -0.62
CA GLN A 481 -19.14 -2.47 -0.08
C GLN A 481 -19.26 -2.49 1.46
N LEU A 482 -19.74 -3.57 2.07
CA LEU A 482 -19.76 -3.74 3.52
C LEU A 482 -18.35 -3.79 4.12
N ASN A 483 -17.41 -4.44 3.44
CA ASN A 483 -15.99 -4.43 3.83
C ASN A 483 -15.39 -3.02 3.72
N ILE A 484 -15.76 -2.25 2.67
CA ILE A 484 -15.37 -0.84 2.57
C ILE A 484 -15.98 -0.02 3.72
N LYS A 485 -17.25 -0.23 4.08
CA LYS A 485 -17.91 0.47 5.19
C LYS A 485 -17.22 0.22 6.53
N SER A 486 -16.93 -1.04 6.85
CA SER A 486 -16.26 -1.39 8.10
C SER A 486 -14.89 -0.70 8.20
N ARG A 487 -14.14 -0.63 7.08
CA ARG A 487 -12.86 0.08 7.00
C ARG A 487 -13.00 1.60 7.15
N LEU A 488 -13.99 2.22 6.50
CA LEU A 488 -14.25 3.66 6.64
C LEU A 488 -14.63 4.03 8.08
N LEU A 489 -15.39 3.17 8.77
CA LEU A 489 -15.74 3.36 10.18
C LEU A 489 -14.51 3.25 11.10
N ILE A 490 -13.65 2.26 10.88
CA ILE A 490 -12.38 2.11 11.61
C ILE A 490 -11.49 3.33 11.37
N TYR A 491 -11.32 3.75 10.11
CA TYR A 491 -10.54 4.95 9.77
C TYR A 491 -11.09 6.19 10.48
N THR A 492 -12.41 6.41 10.44
CA THR A 492 -13.04 7.57 11.09
C THR A 492 -12.82 7.55 12.61
N LYS A 493 -12.97 6.39 13.24
CA LYS A 493 -12.80 6.21 14.70
C LYS A 493 -11.36 6.49 15.15
N HIS A 494 -10.36 6.05 14.39
CA HIS A 494 -8.97 6.07 14.84
C HIS A 494 -8.14 7.24 14.28
N GLN A 495 -8.42 7.68 13.05
CA GLN A 495 -7.57 8.61 12.29
C GLN A 495 -8.20 10.00 12.09
N SER A 496 -9.53 10.14 12.17
CA SER A 496 -10.20 11.41 11.92
C SER A 496 -10.31 12.27 13.20
N ARG A 497 -9.32 13.13 13.43
CA ARG A 497 -9.22 13.98 14.64
C ARG A 497 -9.69 15.43 14.45
N HIS A 498 -9.99 15.85 13.22
CA HIS A 498 -10.31 17.26 12.90
C HIS A 498 -11.65 17.40 12.17
N GLN A 499 -12.36 18.50 12.40
CA GLN A 499 -13.70 18.76 11.86
C GLN A 499 -13.79 18.54 10.34
N LYS A 500 -12.85 19.11 9.57
CA LYS A 500 -12.81 18.96 8.11
C LYS A 500 -12.65 17.51 7.65
N ARG A 501 -11.78 16.73 8.32
CA ARG A 501 -11.58 15.30 8.02
C ARG A 501 -12.78 14.45 8.45
N ASN A 502 -13.43 14.81 9.55
CA ASN A 502 -14.66 14.15 10.00
C ASN A 502 -15.79 14.36 9.01
N THR A 503 -15.99 15.59 8.53
CA THR A 503 -17.02 15.87 7.52
C THR A 503 -16.75 15.09 6.23
N TRP A 504 -15.51 15.08 5.74
CA TRP A 504 -15.14 14.33 4.54
C TRP A 504 -15.34 12.81 4.70
N SER A 505 -14.94 12.25 5.85
CA SER A 505 -15.12 10.82 6.14
C SER A 505 -16.60 10.45 6.24
N LYS A 506 -17.44 11.31 6.83
CA LYS A 506 -18.90 11.13 6.86
C LYS A 506 -19.51 11.13 5.46
N THR A 507 -19.08 12.03 4.57
CA THR A 507 -19.53 12.05 3.17
C THR A 507 -19.16 10.77 2.44
N LEU A 508 -17.94 10.26 2.65
CA LEU A 508 -17.48 8.99 2.09
C LEU A 508 -18.29 7.79 2.61
N ILE A 509 -18.57 7.75 3.91
CA ILE A 509 -19.43 6.71 4.50
C ILE A 509 -20.82 6.78 3.90
N ALA A 510 -21.44 7.96 3.82
CA ALA A 510 -22.77 8.13 3.26
C ALA A 510 -22.83 7.67 1.78
N HIS A 511 -21.82 8.01 0.98
CA HIS A 511 -21.75 7.56 -0.41
C HIS A 511 -21.59 6.04 -0.54
N ASN A 512 -20.77 5.41 0.32
CA ASN A 512 -20.65 3.96 0.37
C ASN A 512 -21.95 3.29 0.87
N GLU A 513 -22.67 3.93 1.80
CA GLU A 513 -23.96 3.47 2.30
C GLU A 513 -25.02 3.46 1.19
N SER A 514 -25.08 4.49 0.34
CA SER A 514 -25.93 4.48 -0.86
C SER A 514 -25.61 3.31 -1.80
N LYS A 515 -24.33 2.97 -2.00
CA LYS A 515 -23.93 1.80 -2.81
C LYS A 515 -24.30 0.47 -2.15
N ILE A 516 -24.30 0.40 -0.83
CA ILE A 516 -24.77 -0.79 -0.09
C ILE A 516 -26.27 -0.97 -0.30
N HIS A 517 -27.04 0.10 -0.15
CA HIS A 517 -28.49 0.08 -0.40
C HIS A 517 -28.81 -0.36 -1.83
N LEU A 518 -28.12 0.23 -2.82
CA LEU A 518 -28.26 -0.16 -4.23
C LEU A 518 -28.07 -1.66 -4.46
N HIS A 519 -26.98 -2.24 -3.93
CA HIS A 519 -26.71 -3.67 -4.11
C HIS A 519 -27.61 -4.57 -3.27
N LEU A 520 -28.12 -4.06 -2.13
CA LEU A 520 -29.09 -4.76 -1.30
C LEU A 520 -30.43 -4.86 -2.02
N GLU A 521 -30.93 -3.76 -2.59
CA GLU A 521 -32.15 -3.72 -3.40
C GLU A 521 -32.02 -4.63 -4.61
N LYS A 522 -30.91 -4.55 -5.35
CA LYS A 522 -30.62 -5.45 -6.48
C LYS A 522 -30.67 -6.93 -6.08
N TYR A 523 -30.14 -7.27 -4.89
CA TYR A 523 -30.21 -8.64 -4.37
C TYR A 523 -31.64 -9.04 -4.00
N GLN A 524 -32.39 -8.17 -3.31
CA GLN A 524 -33.77 -8.43 -2.89
C GLN A 524 -34.71 -8.63 -4.07
N VAL A 525 -34.64 -7.74 -5.07
CA VAL A 525 -35.44 -7.86 -6.30
C VAL A 525 -35.10 -9.14 -7.07
N ALA A 526 -33.82 -9.47 -7.20
CA ALA A 526 -33.41 -10.70 -7.87
C ALA A 526 -33.84 -11.95 -7.07
N TRP A 527 -33.84 -11.88 -5.74
CA TRP A 527 -34.24 -12.97 -4.85
C TRP A 527 -35.76 -13.20 -4.83
N GLU A 528 -36.56 -12.15 -4.81
CA GLU A 528 -38.03 -12.22 -4.88
C GLU A 528 -38.53 -12.76 -6.22
N ALA A 529 -37.71 -12.66 -7.27
CA ALA A 529 -38.00 -13.17 -8.61
C ALA A 529 -37.61 -14.65 -8.82
N ILE A 530 -36.98 -15.33 -7.84
CA ILE A 530 -36.57 -16.75 -7.89
C ILE A 530 -37.63 -17.63 -7.25
#